data_AF-A0A7Z9M7S7-F1
#
_entry.id   AF-A0A7Z9M7S7-F1
#
_cell.length_a   1.000
_cell.length_b   1.000
_cell.length_c   1.000
_cell.angle_alpha   90.00
_cell.angle_beta   90.00
_cell.angle_gamma   90.00
#
_symmetry.space_group_name_H-M   'P 1'
#
loop_
_entity.id
_entity.type
_entity.pdbx_description
1 polymer ?
#
loop_
_entity_poly.entity_id
_entity_poly.type
_entity_poly.pdbx_seq_one_letter_code
_entity_poly.pdbx_strand_id
1 'polypeptide(L)'
;MRCYELTFTRFNRARQNSLYLTGVLLCSIFAVNACTTSPATGGKVISFNTLAEEKRIGQREHPKIVKQFGGEYNLPKVKNYVSDLGHKLATISELPGIGWKFTVLNSREINAFAIPGGFIYVTRGLLTLASNEAELAGVIAHEIGHVTALHSSTRQATGKMAGLGTLAAGILLGKLHRSRRYPTILSEPGVRSRFPGRKIFIPNRLRH
;
A
#
# COMPACT_ATOMS: atom_id res chain seq x y z
N MET A 1 6.81 -55.09 -2.37
CA MET A 1 6.23 -53.86 -1.80
C MET A 1 6.87 -52.55 -2.33
N ARG A 2 7.19 -52.42 -3.63
CA ARG A 2 7.81 -51.20 -4.21
C ARG A 2 6.95 -50.46 -5.24
N CYS A 3 5.80 -51.02 -5.66
CA CYS A 3 4.97 -50.40 -6.71
C CYS A 3 3.93 -49.39 -6.19
N TYR A 4 3.53 -49.43 -4.91
CA TYR A 4 2.46 -48.54 -4.41
C TYR A 4 2.97 -47.11 -4.09
N GLU A 5 4.22 -46.97 -3.65
CA GLU A 5 4.88 -45.69 -3.33
C GLU A 5 5.09 -44.79 -4.58
N LEU A 6 5.42 -45.39 -5.73
CA LEU A 6 5.69 -44.66 -6.98
C LEU A 6 4.42 -44.08 -7.63
N THR A 7 3.27 -44.75 -7.45
CA THR A 7 1.98 -44.29 -8.00
C THR A 7 1.39 -43.17 -7.14
N PHE A 8 1.52 -43.27 -5.81
CA PHE A 8 1.07 -42.24 -4.87
C PHE A 8 1.86 -40.93 -5.04
N THR A 9 3.19 -41.02 -5.20
CA THR A 9 4.05 -39.85 -5.45
C THR A 9 3.79 -39.18 -6.81
N ARG A 10 3.45 -39.95 -7.86
CA ARG A 10 3.05 -39.39 -9.17
C ARG A 10 1.67 -38.73 -9.13
N PHE A 11 0.70 -39.31 -8.44
CA PHE A 11 -0.65 -38.75 -8.28
C PHE A 11 -0.64 -37.43 -7.50
N ASN A 12 0.15 -37.35 -6.43
CA ASN A 12 0.27 -36.14 -5.61
C ASN A 12 1.00 -35.00 -6.36
N ARG A 13 1.98 -35.34 -7.22
CA ARG A 13 2.74 -34.39 -8.04
C ARG A 13 1.91 -33.81 -9.20
N ALA A 14 1.02 -34.61 -9.81
CA ALA A 14 0.10 -34.14 -10.85
C ALA A 14 -0.99 -33.19 -10.28
N ARG A 15 -1.52 -33.51 -9.09
CA ARG A 15 -2.48 -32.65 -8.37
C ARG A 15 -1.85 -31.35 -7.87
N GLN A 16 -0.59 -31.39 -7.44
CA GLN A 16 0.20 -30.18 -7.15
C GLN A 16 0.39 -29.32 -8.39
N ASN A 17 0.83 -29.88 -9.51
CA ASN A 17 1.07 -29.11 -10.74
C ASN A 17 -0.20 -28.45 -11.31
N SER A 18 -1.36 -29.12 -11.18
CA SER A 18 -2.66 -28.55 -11.56
C SER A 18 -3.10 -27.37 -10.66
N LEU A 19 -2.83 -27.44 -9.35
CA LEU A 19 -3.04 -26.34 -8.40
C LEU A 19 -2.07 -25.17 -8.64
N TYR A 20 -0.83 -25.45 -9.05
CA TYR A 20 0.13 -24.41 -9.43
C TYR A 20 -0.27 -23.71 -10.73
N LEU A 21 -0.70 -24.46 -11.76
CA LEU A 21 -1.16 -23.87 -13.03
C LEU A 21 -2.39 -22.97 -12.84
N THR A 22 -3.38 -23.44 -12.07
CA THR A 22 -4.59 -22.65 -11.77
C THR A 22 -4.27 -21.41 -10.93
N GLY A 23 -3.35 -21.51 -9.96
CA GLY A 23 -2.86 -20.37 -9.19
C GLY A 23 -2.14 -19.31 -10.04
N VAL A 24 -1.30 -19.72 -10.99
CA VAL A 24 -0.60 -18.80 -11.92
C VAL A 24 -1.58 -18.12 -12.88
N LEU A 25 -2.57 -18.87 -13.38
CA LEU A 25 -3.59 -18.32 -14.29
C LEU A 25 -4.46 -17.26 -13.59
N LEU A 26 -4.92 -17.54 -12.36
CA LEU A 26 -5.68 -16.59 -11.52
C LEU A 26 -4.87 -15.33 -11.16
N CYS A 27 -3.58 -15.48 -10.88
CA CYS A 27 -2.69 -14.35 -10.59
C CYS A 27 -2.46 -13.47 -11.83
N SER A 28 -2.38 -14.08 -13.01
CA SER A 28 -2.20 -13.39 -14.29
C SER A 28 -3.43 -12.56 -14.69
N ILE A 29 -4.64 -13.06 -14.42
CA ILE A 29 -5.90 -12.34 -14.68
C ILE A 29 -6.07 -11.13 -13.75
N PHE A 30 -5.52 -11.17 -12.53
CA PHE A 30 -5.55 -10.03 -11.59
C PHE A 30 -4.56 -8.91 -11.96
N ALA A 31 -3.45 -9.23 -12.62
CA ALA A 31 -2.38 -8.27 -12.91
C ALA A 31 -2.74 -7.22 -13.99
N VAL A 32 -3.71 -7.51 -14.86
CA VAL A 32 -4.02 -6.66 -16.02
C VAL A 32 -4.87 -5.40 -15.73
N ASN A 33 -5.40 -5.24 -14.52
CA ASN A 33 -6.28 -4.11 -14.17
C ASN A 33 -5.61 -3.01 -13.31
N ALA A 34 -4.30 -3.07 -13.10
CA ALA A 34 -3.60 -2.18 -12.17
C ALA A 34 -3.05 -0.89 -12.80
N CYS A 35 -3.13 -0.74 -14.11
CA CYS A 35 -2.53 0.39 -14.83
C CYS A 35 -3.62 1.34 -15.34
N THR A 36 -3.55 2.62 -14.97
CA THR A 36 -4.41 3.70 -15.47
C THR A 36 -3.55 4.85 -15.99
N THR A 37 -4.14 5.77 -16.74
CA THR A 37 -3.45 6.99 -17.20
C THR A 37 -3.74 8.14 -16.25
N SER A 38 -2.71 8.86 -15.82
CA SER A 38 -2.82 10.08 -15.01
C SER A 38 -3.37 11.22 -15.87
N PRO A 39 -4.52 11.82 -15.50
CA PRO A 39 -5.10 12.93 -16.26
C PRO A 39 -4.18 14.14 -16.41
N ALA A 40 -3.40 14.48 -15.37
CA ALA A 40 -2.49 15.64 -15.42
C ALA A 40 -1.26 15.44 -16.31
N THR A 41 -0.71 14.22 -16.33
CA THR A 41 0.60 13.97 -16.97
C THR A 41 0.50 13.16 -18.26
N GLY A 42 -0.64 12.51 -18.52
CA GLY A 42 -0.79 11.51 -19.57
C GLY A 42 0.01 10.22 -19.35
N GLY A 43 0.82 10.15 -18.30
CA GLY A 43 1.65 9.00 -17.97
C GLY A 43 0.85 7.83 -17.43
N LYS A 44 1.34 6.61 -17.66
CA LYS A 44 0.79 5.40 -17.04
C LYS A 44 1.16 5.38 -15.56
N VAL A 45 0.16 5.39 -14.69
CA VAL A 45 0.29 5.25 -13.24
C VAL A 45 -0.38 3.97 -12.77
N ILE A 46 0.19 3.37 -11.73
CA ILE A 46 -0.43 2.21 -11.10
C ILE A 46 -1.48 2.75 -10.13
N SER A 47 -2.75 2.55 -10.45
CA SER A 47 -3.86 2.84 -9.54
C SER A 47 -4.72 1.59 -9.42
N PHE A 48 -5.05 1.25 -8.19
CA PHE A 48 -5.96 0.14 -7.90
C PHE A 48 -7.41 0.59 -7.72
N ASN A 49 -7.68 1.90 -7.72
CA ASN A 49 -9.01 2.46 -7.51
C ASN A 49 -9.49 3.14 -8.80
N THR A 50 -10.78 2.98 -9.12
CA THR A 50 -11.45 3.77 -10.16
C THR A 50 -11.78 5.16 -9.62
N LEU A 51 -12.04 6.14 -10.50
CA LEU A 51 -12.47 7.48 -10.07
C LEU A 51 -13.75 7.45 -9.20
N ALA A 52 -14.67 6.54 -9.51
CA ALA A 52 -15.88 6.33 -8.71
C ALA A 52 -15.56 5.79 -7.30
N GLU A 53 -14.60 4.86 -7.21
CA GLU A 53 -14.16 4.32 -5.92
C GLU A 53 -13.41 5.38 -5.11
N GLU A 54 -12.55 6.19 -5.74
CA GLU A 54 -11.90 7.32 -5.08
C GLU A 54 -12.91 8.31 -4.50
N LYS A 55 -13.98 8.64 -5.25
CA LYS A 55 -15.07 9.47 -4.76
C LYS A 55 -15.76 8.87 -3.54
N ARG A 56 -16.01 7.56 -3.54
CA ARG A 56 -16.61 6.84 -2.41
C ARG A 56 -15.71 6.85 -1.17
N ILE A 57 -14.40 6.70 -1.37
CA ILE A 57 -13.40 6.83 -0.31
C ILE A 57 -13.43 8.25 0.27
N GLY A 58 -13.37 9.28 -0.59
CA GLY A 58 -13.44 10.68 -0.17
C GLY A 58 -14.69 10.99 0.65
N GLN A 59 -15.86 10.52 0.20
CA GLN A 59 -17.14 10.68 0.92
C GLN A 59 -17.12 10.03 2.31
N ARG A 60 -16.49 8.86 2.45
CA ARG A 60 -16.36 8.15 3.73
C ARG A 60 -15.41 8.83 4.70
N GLU A 61 -14.31 9.38 4.20
CA GLU A 61 -13.28 9.99 5.04
C GLU A 61 -13.59 11.44 5.39
N HIS A 62 -14.36 12.15 4.55
CA HIS A 62 -14.76 13.54 4.77
C HIS A 62 -15.26 13.86 6.19
N PRO A 63 -16.27 13.15 6.76
CA PRO A 63 -16.74 13.47 8.11
C PRO A 63 -15.68 13.25 9.19
N LYS A 64 -14.74 12.31 8.99
CA LYS A 64 -13.65 12.06 9.94
C LYS A 64 -12.65 13.20 9.93
N ILE A 65 -12.27 13.68 8.74
CA ILE A 65 -11.38 14.83 8.56
C ILE A 65 -12.02 16.08 9.16
N VAL A 66 -13.27 16.38 8.81
CA VAL A 66 -13.99 17.53 9.38
C VAL A 66 -13.98 17.48 10.91
N LYS A 67 -14.25 16.31 11.50
CA LYS A 67 -14.20 16.13 12.96
C LYS A 67 -12.80 16.34 13.54
N GLN A 68 -11.77 15.81 12.90
CA GLN A 68 -10.38 15.89 13.36
C GLN A 68 -9.86 17.33 13.41
N PHE A 69 -10.27 18.17 12.46
CA PHE A 69 -9.79 19.55 12.35
C PHE A 69 -10.73 20.60 12.98
N GLY A 70 -11.55 20.19 13.96
CA GLY A 70 -12.38 21.12 14.74
C GLY A 70 -13.68 21.56 14.05
N GLY A 71 -14.12 20.83 13.03
CA GLY A 71 -15.35 21.10 12.28
C GLY A 71 -15.15 21.95 11.02
N GLU A 72 -16.23 22.17 10.28
CA GLU A 72 -16.24 23.15 9.19
C GLU A 72 -16.23 24.57 9.76
N TYR A 73 -15.49 25.46 9.10
CA TYR A 73 -15.52 26.88 9.42
C TYR A 73 -16.77 27.53 8.79
N ASN A 74 -17.79 27.74 9.62
CA ASN A 74 -19.14 28.13 9.20
C ASN A 74 -19.33 29.64 9.03
N LEU A 75 -18.46 30.32 8.28
CA LEU A 75 -18.73 31.68 7.79
C LEU A 75 -19.16 31.64 6.32
N PRO A 76 -20.43 31.94 6.00
CA PRO A 76 -20.95 31.81 4.63
C PRO A 76 -20.12 32.54 3.57
N LYS A 77 -19.67 33.77 3.86
CA LYS A 77 -18.84 34.55 2.95
C LYS A 77 -17.52 33.84 2.59
N VAL A 78 -16.83 33.31 3.60
CA VAL A 78 -15.53 32.63 3.42
C VAL A 78 -15.71 31.29 2.71
N LYS A 79 -16.72 30.52 3.14
CA LYS A 79 -17.04 29.23 2.53
C LYS A 79 -17.39 29.37 1.05
N ASN A 80 -18.26 30.32 0.71
CA ASN A 80 -18.67 30.56 -0.67
C ASN A 80 -17.47 31.04 -1.50
N TYR A 81 -16.70 31.99 -0.98
CA TYR A 81 -15.52 32.49 -1.68
C TYR A 81 -14.50 31.41 -2.02
N VAL A 82 -14.10 30.59 -1.04
CA VAL A 82 -13.14 29.49 -1.27
C VAL A 82 -13.73 28.45 -2.22
N SER A 83 -15.03 28.16 -2.10
CA SER A 83 -15.72 27.27 -3.03
C SER A 83 -15.71 27.82 -4.45
N ASP A 84 -16.07 29.07 -4.65
CA ASP A 84 -16.14 29.70 -5.98
C ASP A 84 -14.76 29.78 -6.64
N LEU A 85 -13.75 30.21 -5.88
CA LEU A 85 -12.36 30.22 -6.34
C LEU A 85 -11.90 28.81 -6.73
N GLY A 86 -12.14 27.82 -5.86
CA GLY A 86 -11.79 26.43 -6.13
C GLY A 86 -12.47 25.88 -7.38
N HIS A 87 -13.76 26.14 -7.57
CA HIS A 87 -14.50 25.69 -8.75
C HIS A 87 -13.97 26.35 -10.03
N LYS A 88 -13.66 27.65 -10.02
CA LYS A 88 -13.05 28.34 -11.16
C LYS A 88 -11.73 27.67 -11.58
N LEU A 89 -10.87 27.35 -10.60
CA LEU A 89 -9.60 26.66 -10.85
C LEU A 89 -9.82 25.22 -11.33
N ALA A 90 -10.80 24.51 -10.75
CA ALA A 90 -11.09 23.13 -11.10
C ALA A 90 -11.66 22.98 -12.53
N THR A 91 -12.42 23.96 -13.01
CA THR A 91 -12.97 23.95 -14.38
C THR A 91 -11.90 23.93 -15.46
N ILE A 92 -10.74 24.54 -15.20
CA ILE A 92 -9.61 24.59 -16.14
C ILE A 92 -8.59 23.45 -15.92
N SER A 93 -8.85 22.55 -14.96
CA SER A 93 -8.00 21.39 -14.68
C SER A 93 -8.26 20.23 -15.65
N GLU A 94 -7.43 19.20 -15.58
CA GLU A 94 -7.53 18.00 -16.43
C GLU A 94 -8.61 17.01 -15.98
N LEU A 95 -9.28 17.26 -14.84
CA LEU A 95 -10.44 16.49 -14.35
C LEU A 95 -11.66 17.40 -14.10
N PRO A 96 -12.22 18.02 -15.16
CA PRO A 96 -13.46 18.75 -15.01
C PRO A 96 -14.60 17.78 -14.66
N GLY A 97 -15.52 18.20 -13.78
CA GLY A 97 -16.79 17.50 -13.58
C GLY A 97 -16.80 16.30 -12.62
N ILE A 98 -15.72 16.03 -11.87
CA ILE A 98 -15.73 14.93 -10.85
C ILE A 98 -16.60 15.24 -9.61
N GLY A 99 -17.13 16.46 -9.52
CA GLY A 99 -17.90 16.97 -8.37
C GLY A 99 -16.98 17.38 -7.23
N TRP A 100 -16.07 18.32 -7.50
CA TRP A 100 -15.12 18.86 -6.54
C TRP A 100 -15.82 19.40 -5.30
N LYS A 101 -15.22 19.16 -4.13
CA LYS A 101 -15.70 19.69 -2.85
C LYS A 101 -14.58 20.44 -2.15
N PHE A 102 -14.76 21.74 -1.99
CA PHE A 102 -13.88 22.61 -1.22
C PHE A 102 -14.46 22.81 0.16
N THR A 103 -13.66 22.58 1.21
CA THR A 103 -14.12 22.70 2.60
C THR A 103 -13.11 23.48 3.41
N VAL A 104 -13.59 24.52 4.09
CA VAL A 104 -12.77 25.29 5.03
C VAL A 104 -12.87 24.64 6.41
N LEU A 105 -11.73 24.26 6.98
CA LEU A 105 -11.63 23.60 8.28
C LEU A 105 -11.37 24.63 9.39
N ASN A 106 -12.03 24.46 10.54
CA ASN A 106 -11.89 25.34 11.70
C ASN A 106 -10.63 25.03 12.54
N SER A 107 -9.48 24.92 11.87
CA SER A 107 -8.17 24.73 12.51
C SER A 107 -7.30 25.98 12.39
N ARG A 108 -6.46 26.23 13.41
CA ARG A 108 -5.43 27.29 13.40
C ARG A 108 -4.15 26.87 12.70
N GLU A 109 -4.01 25.59 12.38
CA GLU A 109 -2.87 25.10 11.59
C GLU A 109 -2.85 25.81 10.23
N ILE A 110 -1.66 26.00 9.68
CA ILE A 110 -1.46 26.56 8.33
C ILE A 110 -1.31 25.36 7.40
N ASN A 111 -2.40 24.95 6.76
CA ASN A 111 -2.40 23.75 5.94
C ASN A 111 -3.48 23.79 4.85
N ALA A 112 -3.20 23.13 3.74
CA ALA A 112 -4.17 22.72 2.74
C ALA A 112 -3.78 21.34 2.23
N PHE A 113 -4.77 20.52 1.91
CA PHE A 113 -4.52 19.18 1.39
C PHE A 113 -5.73 18.66 0.63
N ALA A 114 -5.46 17.75 -0.31
CA ALA A 114 -6.48 16.98 -1.01
C ALA A 114 -6.53 15.52 -0.56
N ILE A 115 -7.73 14.94 -0.61
CA ILE A 115 -7.92 13.49 -0.52
C ILE A 115 -8.57 12.96 -1.82
N PRO A 116 -8.54 11.64 -2.09
CA PRO A 116 -9.11 11.06 -3.30
C PRO A 116 -10.57 11.48 -3.53
N GLY A 117 -10.96 11.60 -4.81
CA GLY A 117 -12.33 11.94 -5.19
C GLY A 117 -12.64 13.43 -5.29
N GLY A 118 -11.63 14.31 -5.34
CA GLY A 118 -11.82 15.74 -5.55
C GLY A 118 -12.22 16.53 -4.31
N PHE A 119 -11.86 16.04 -3.12
CA PHE A 119 -12.10 16.73 -1.85
C PHE A 119 -10.85 17.52 -1.45
N ILE A 120 -10.98 18.83 -1.39
CA ILE A 120 -9.90 19.76 -1.05
C ILE A 120 -10.26 20.47 0.26
N TYR A 121 -9.28 20.52 1.16
CA TYR A 121 -9.41 21.16 2.46
C TYR A 121 -8.45 22.32 2.57
N VAL A 122 -8.94 23.42 3.16
CA VAL A 122 -8.15 24.59 3.49
C VAL A 122 -8.40 24.93 4.95
N THR A 123 -7.37 25.12 5.76
CA THR A 123 -7.56 25.52 7.16
C THR A 123 -7.78 27.02 7.28
N ARG A 124 -8.53 27.44 8.32
CA ARG A 124 -8.64 28.86 8.67
C ARG A 124 -7.27 29.51 8.91
N GLY A 125 -6.32 28.79 9.53
CA GLY A 125 -4.95 29.28 9.72
C GLY A 125 -4.24 29.65 8.41
N LEU A 126 -4.41 28.87 7.34
CA LEU A 126 -3.88 29.23 6.02
C LEU A 126 -4.53 30.49 5.48
N LEU A 127 -5.86 30.62 5.60
CA LEU A 127 -6.58 31.81 5.15
C LEU A 127 -6.15 33.08 5.88
N THR A 128 -5.74 32.98 7.16
CA THR A 128 -5.22 34.13 7.91
C THR A 128 -3.79 34.49 7.55
N LEU A 129 -3.02 33.57 6.95
CA LEU A 129 -1.64 33.80 6.54
C LEU A 129 -1.54 34.34 5.11
N ALA A 130 -2.42 33.91 4.22
CA ALA A 130 -2.40 34.31 2.82
C ALA A 130 -2.55 35.84 2.70
N SER A 131 -1.57 36.49 2.06
CA SER A 131 -1.53 37.95 1.95
C SER A 131 -2.43 38.49 0.85
N ASN A 132 -2.78 37.64 -0.13
CA ASN A 132 -3.61 37.99 -1.28
C ASN A 132 -4.31 36.74 -1.85
N GLU A 133 -5.27 36.96 -2.75
CA GLU A 133 -6.01 35.89 -3.43
C GLU A 133 -5.10 34.99 -4.28
N ALA A 134 -4.05 35.53 -4.90
CA ALA A 134 -3.17 34.77 -5.78
C ALA A 134 -2.38 33.69 -5.03
N GLU A 135 -1.91 33.98 -3.81
CA GLU A 135 -1.26 33.00 -2.93
C GLU A 135 -2.22 31.85 -2.57
N LEU A 136 -3.45 32.19 -2.17
CA LEU A 136 -4.47 31.17 -1.88
C LEU A 136 -4.81 30.34 -3.11
N ALA A 137 -4.98 30.99 -4.27
CA ALA A 137 -5.26 30.32 -5.54
C ALA A 137 -4.11 29.38 -5.93
N GLY A 138 -2.86 29.79 -5.73
CA GLY A 138 -1.68 28.96 -5.99
C GLY A 138 -1.67 27.69 -5.13
N VAL A 139 -1.98 27.79 -3.84
CA VAL A 139 -2.07 26.61 -2.96
C VAL A 139 -3.23 25.70 -3.37
N ILE A 140 -4.42 26.25 -3.65
CA ILE A 140 -5.56 25.43 -4.10
C ILE A 140 -5.25 24.75 -5.44
N ALA A 141 -4.61 25.46 -6.39
CA ALA A 141 -4.20 24.89 -7.67
C ALA A 141 -3.17 23.77 -7.50
N HIS A 142 -2.21 23.92 -6.57
CA HIS A 142 -1.27 22.86 -6.22
C HIS A 142 -1.98 21.58 -5.75
N GLU A 143 -3.00 21.73 -4.88
CA GLU A 143 -3.79 20.60 -4.39
C GLU A 143 -4.68 19.97 -5.46
N ILE A 144 -5.25 20.77 -6.38
CA ILE A 144 -5.95 20.24 -7.57
C ILE A 144 -4.98 19.38 -8.39
N GLY A 145 -3.77 19.86 -8.63
CA GLY A 145 -2.72 19.14 -9.36
C GLY A 145 -2.38 17.79 -8.72
N HIS A 146 -2.36 17.70 -7.39
CA HIS A 146 -2.16 16.43 -6.69
C HIS A 146 -3.28 15.40 -6.96
N VAL A 147 -4.51 15.86 -7.08
CA VAL A 147 -5.66 15.01 -7.42
C VAL A 147 -5.61 14.62 -8.89
N THR A 148 -5.40 15.57 -9.81
CA THR A 148 -5.36 15.29 -11.25
C THR A 148 -4.18 14.42 -11.65
N ALA A 149 -3.07 14.48 -10.91
CA ALA A 149 -1.93 13.60 -11.11
C ALA A 149 -2.11 12.18 -10.53
N LEU A 150 -3.20 11.90 -9.80
CA LEU A 150 -3.43 10.64 -9.09
C LEU A 150 -2.29 10.28 -8.10
N HIS A 151 -1.67 11.28 -7.47
CA HIS A 151 -0.56 11.06 -6.53
C HIS A 151 -0.99 10.20 -5.33
N SER A 152 -2.18 10.45 -4.77
CA SER A 152 -2.72 9.68 -3.65
C SER A 152 -2.94 8.21 -4.00
N SER A 153 -3.38 7.93 -5.23
CA SER A 153 -3.61 6.56 -5.68
C SER A 153 -2.31 5.84 -6.02
N THR A 154 -1.35 6.56 -6.59
CA THR A 154 0.00 6.05 -6.84
C THR A 154 0.72 5.69 -5.53
N ARG A 155 0.65 6.55 -4.50
CA ARG A 155 1.23 6.28 -3.17
C ARG A 155 0.58 5.08 -2.48
N GLN A 156 -0.75 4.94 -2.58
CA GLN A 156 -1.44 3.76 -2.06
C GLN A 156 -1.00 2.49 -2.81
N ALA A 157 -0.81 2.59 -4.13
CA ALA A 157 -0.41 1.47 -4.93
C ALA A 157 1.00 0.97 -4.57
N THR A 158 1.96 1.88 -4.43
CA THR A 158 3.33 1.52 -4.02
C THR A 158 3.35 0.87 -2.63
N GLY A 159 2.58 1.38 -1.67
CA GLY A 159 2.46 0.78 -0.33
C GLY A 159 1.87 -0.64 -0.35
N LYS A 160 0.80 -0.87 -1.12
CA LYS A 160 0.19 -2.21 -1.28
C LYS A 160 1.17 -3.20 -1.93
N MET A 161 1.88 -2.78 -2.97
CA MET A 161 2.87 -3.62 -3.64
C MET A 161 4.04 -3.99 -2.72
N ALA A 162 4.53 -3.05 -1.91
CA ALA A 162 5.57 -3.33 -0.93
C ALA A 162 5.13 -4.40 0.08
N GLY A 163 3.91 -4.27 0.63
CA GLY A 163 3.36 -5.26 1.56
C GLY A 163 3.21 -6.66 0.95
N LEU A 164 2.75 -6.75 -0.30
CA LEU A 164 2.67 -8.02 -1.02
C LEU A 164 4.06 -8.64 -1.26
N GLY A 165 5.06 -7.83 -1.59
CA GLY A 165 6.44 -8.26 -1.75
C GLY A 165 7.01 -8.89 -0.47
N THR A 166 6.76 -8.27 0.69
CA THR A 166 7.18 -8.83 1.99
C THR A 166 6.51 -10.16 2.29
N LEU A 167 5.20 -10.29 2.04
CA LEU A 167 4.48 -11.56 2.24
C LEU A 167 5.02 -12.68 1.33
N ALA A 168 5.25 -12.38 0.05
CA ALA A 168 5.80 -13.34 -0.90
C ALA A 168 7.22 -13.79 -0.52
N ALA A 169 8.07 -12.85 -0.12
CA ALA A 169 9.42 -13.13 0.37
C ALA A 169 9.39 -14.02 1.63
N GLY A 170 8.47 -13.76 2.56
CA GLY A 170 8.28 -14.58 3.76
C GLY A 170 7.87 -16.03 3.44
N ILE A 171 6.95 -16.23 2.50
CA ILE A 171 6.54 -17.57 2.04
C ILE A 171 7.71 -18.30 1.37
N LEU A 172 8.47 -17.60 0.52
CA LEU A 172 9.61 -18.19 -0.19
C LEU A 172 10.76 -18.56 0.76
N LEU A 173 11.14 -17.64 1.65
CA LEU A 173 12.15 -17.88 2.69
C LEU A 173 11.72 -18.99 3.67
N GLY A 174 10.44 -19.02 4.06
CA GLY A 174 9.88 -20.08 4.88
C GLY A 174 9.93 -21.46 4.21
N LYS A 175 9.71 -21.53 2.89
CA LYS A 175 9.86 -22.76 2.09
C LYS A 175 11.32 -23.19 1.96
N LEU A 176 12.24 -22.25 1.70
CA LEU A 176 13.68 -22.51 1.61
C LEU A 176 14.24 -23.03 2.95
N HIS A 177 13.82 -22.43 4.08
CA HIS A 177 14.24 -22.87 5.41
C HIS A 177 13.69 -24.27 5.77
N ARG A 178 12.44 -24.59 5.38
CA ARG A 178 11.84 -25.91 5.62
C ARG A 178 12.53 -27.03 4.83
N SER A 179 13.10 -26.72 3.65
CA SER A 179 13.79 -27.69 2.82
C SER A 179 15.19 -28.09 3.33
N ARG A 180 15.73 -27.42 4.37
CA ARG A 180 17.06 -27.71 4.95
C ARG A 180 17.05 -28.59 6.21
N ARG A 181 15.89 -29.06 6.69
CA ARG A 181 15.83 -30.07 7.76
C ARG A 181 16.17 -31.44 7.19
N TYR A 182 17.43 -31.87 7.33
CA TYR A 182 17.81 -33.29 7.23
C TYR A 182 16.99 -34.11 8.24
N PRO A 183 16.59 -35.35 7.92
CA PRO A 183 15.88 -36.19 8.87
C PRO A 183 16.79 -36.42 10.07
N THR A 184 16.30 -36.10 11.27
CA THR A 184 16.87 -36.57 12.52
C THR A 184 16.90 -38.10 12.43
N ILE A 185 18.09 -38.68 12.20
CA ILE A 185 18.29 -40.12 12.31
C ILE A 185 17.92 -40.47 13.75
N LEU A 186 16.82 -41.20 13.91
CA LEU A 186 16.49 -41.87 15.15
C LEU A 186 17.67 -42.76 15.50
N SER A 187 18.43 -42.40 16.53
CA SER A 187 19.37 -43.32 17.15
C SER A 187 18.55 -44.45 17.77
N GLU A 188 18.50 -45.60 17.11
CA GLU A 188 18.05 -46.82 17.75
C GLU A 188 18.93 -47.11 18.98
N PRO A 189 18.36 -47.48 20.14
CA PRO A 189 19.15 -47.81 21.31
C PRO A 189 19.75 -49.20 21.11
N GLY A 190 21.01 -49.27 20.66
CA GLY A 190 21.76 -50.53 20.76
C GLY A 190 22.74 -50.84 19.65
N VAL A 191 23.69 -49.95 19.32
CA VAL A 191 24.91 -50.37 18.62
C VAL A 191 26.12 -49.72 19.28
N ARG A 192 26.88 -50.54 20.01
CA ARG A 192 28.10 -50.15 20.72
C ARG A 192 29.25 -50.03 19.72
N SER A 193 29.52 -48.82 19.22
CA SER A 193 30.69 -48.58 18.37
C SER A 193 31.94 -48.39 19.24
N ARG A 194 32.77 -49.44 19.27
CA ARG A 194 34.14 -49.46 19.80
C ARG A 194 35.02 -48.52 18.97
N PHE A 195 35.49 -47.41 19.55
CA PHE A 195 36.52 -46.55 18.95
C PHE A 195 37.88 -46.82 19.60
N PRO A 196 38.94 -47.15 18.82
CA PRO A 196 40.29 -47.28 19.36
C PRO A 196 40.98 -45.91 19.43
N GLY A 197 41.50 -45.62 20.64
CA GLY A 197 42.65 -44.77 20.95
C GLY A 197 42.97 -43.56 20.06
N ARG A 198 42.56 -42.36 20.49
CA ARG A 198 43.42 -41.18 20.43
C ARG A 198 43.38 -40.48 21.77
N LYS A 199 44.51 -40.50 22.49
CA LYS A 199 44.72 -39.70 23.70
C LYS A 199 44.80 -38.24 23.26
N ILE A 200 43.79 -37.44 23.60
CA ILE A 200 43.88 -35.99 23.53
C ILE A 200 44.46 -35.54 24.88
N PHE A 201 45.68 -35.00 24.81
CA PHE A 201 46.40 -34.39 25.92
C PHE A 201 45.76 -33.02 26.22
N ILE A 202 45.24 -32.84 27.45
CA ILE A 202 44.77 -31.54 27.96
C ILE A 202 45.77 -31.08 29.01
N PRO A 203 46.56 -30.01 28.77
CA PRO A 203 47.35 -29.40 29.82
C PRO A 203 46.42 -28.65 30.78
N ASN A 204 46.42 -29.13 32.02
CA ASN A 204 45.78 -28.54 33.18
C ASN A 204 46.50 -27.21 33.52
N ARG A 205 45.80 -26.08 33.47
CA ARG A 205 46.24 -24.86 34.18
C ARG A 205 45.10 -24.35 35.06
N LEU A 206 45.33 -24.58 36.35
CA LEU A 206 44.57 -24.11 37.50
C LEU A 206 44.66 -22.58 37.65
N ARG A 207 43.61 -22.04 38.28
CA ARG A 207 43.57 -20.91 39.23
C ARG A 207 44.29 -19.60 38.86
N HIS A 208 43.50 -18.54 38.71
CA HIS A 208 43.22 -17.57 39.78
C HIS A 208 41.86 -16.91 39.54
#